data_AF-A0A7S4FJ44-F1
#
_entry.id   AF-A0A7S4FJ44-F1
#
_cell.length_a   1.000
_cell.length_b   1.000
_cell.length_c   1.000
_cell.angle_alpha   90.00
_cell.angle_beta   90.00
_cell.angle_gamma   90.00
#
_symmetry.space_group_name_H-M   'P 1'
#
loop_
_entity.id
_entity.type
_entity.pdbx_description
1 polymer ?
#
loop_
_entity_poly.entity_id
_entity_poly.type
_entity_poly.pdbx_seq_one_letter_code
_entity_poly.pdbx_strand_id
1 'polypeptide(L)'
;SDPGSFWLHEDICVHPSERTIVNNLVQFGQKLKVIEAFVQQNGSQPRTCSGTAPHIPSVYLVRMCDGLAEVLGTYRRAVAKLDHELELNPVLPVVYFQAQLADLLEVLHELADLCSHIMRNHLRAAPLLNELHRRSQSGIPHVRGVILRLLRYSYDLMVQHIMFWMVHGVLPK
;
A
#
# COMPACT_ATOMS: atom_id res chain seq x y z
N SER A 1 -3.86 -25.35 -0.74
CA SER A 1 -2.79 -24.70 -1.52
C SER A 1 -3.33 -23.38 -2.04
N ASP A 2 -2.95 -22.26 -1.43
CA ASP A 2 -3.38 -20.93 -1.88
C ASP A 2 -2.64 -20.54 -3.16
N PRO A 3 -3.33 -20.02 -4.20
CA PRO A 3 -2.74 -19.67 -5.50
C PRO A 3 -1.89 -18.37 -5.47
N GLY A 4 -1.23 -18.08 -4.35
CA GLY A 4 -0.45 -16.86 -4.16
C GLY A 4 0.75 -16.97 -3.21
N SER A 5 0.97 -18.14 -2.61
CA SER A 5 2.11 -18.41 -1.73
C SER A 5 3.36 -18.71 -2.57
N PHE A 6 4.37 -17.84 -2.49
CA PHE A 6 5.67 -18.12 -3.07
C PHE A 6 6.45 -19.04 -2.13
N TRP A 7 7.09 -20.07 -2.67
CA TRP A 7 7.94 -21.01 -1.93
C TRP A 7 9.28 -21.12 -2.65
N LEU A 8 10.36 -21.13 -1.89
CA LEU A 8 11.67 -21.53 -2.40
C LEU A 8 11.70 -23.04 -2.53
N HIS A 9 12.10 -23.54 -3.70
CA HIS A 9 12.35 -24.97 -3.89
C HIS A 9 13.50 -25.41 -2.98
N GLU A 10 13.33 -26.53 -2.28
CA GLU A 10 14.31 -27.02 -1.29
C GLU A 10 15.63 -27.49 -1.89
N ASP A 11 15.69 -27.68 -3.21
CA ASP A 11 16.82 -28.31 -3.91
C ASP A 11 17.96 -27.34 -4.29
N ILE A 12 17.86 -26.06 -3.90
CA ILE A 12 18.91 -25.07 -4.18
C ILE A 12 19.83 -24.99 -2.96
N CYS A 13 21.13 -25.26 -3.15
CA CYS A 13 22.18 -25.09 -2.14
C CYS A 13 22.39 -23.60 -1.80
N VAL A 14 21.47 -23.01 -1.06
CA VAL A 14 21.51 -21.63 -0.58
C VAL A 14 21.93 -21.62 0.89
N HIS A 15 22.78 -20.69 1.30
CA HIS A 15 23.18 -20.58 2.70
C HIS A 15 21.94 -20.23 3.57
N PRO A 16 21.81 -20.76 4.81
CA PRO A 16 20.64 -20.49 5.65
C PRO A 16 20.32 -19.00 5.87
N SER A 17 21.35 -18.14 5.92
CA SER A 17 21.17 -16.69 6.02
C SER A 17 20.53 -16.10 4.76
N GLU A 18 20.99 -16.49 3.57
CA GLU A 18 20.42 -16.04 2.30
C GLU A 18 18.98 -16.52 2.14
N ARG A 19 18.68 -17.75 2.57
CA ARG A 19 17.31 -18.28 2.58
C ARG A 19 16.37 -17.42 3.44
N THR A 20 16.87 -16.91 4.57
CA THR A 20 16.11 -15.98 5.43
C THR A 20 15.81 -14.67 4.71
N ILE A 21 16.79 -14.13 3.98
CA ILE A 21 16.62 -12.90 3.22
C ILE A 21 15.57 -13.07 2.12
N VAL A 22 15.64 -14.17 1.37
CA VAL A 22 14.65 -14.43 0.31
C VAL A 22 13.26 -14.67 0.89
N ASN A 23 13.14 -15.35 2.03
CA ASN A 23 11.86 -15.49 2.73
C ASN A 23 11.28 -14.13 3.13
N ASN A 24 12.11 -13.21 3.61
CA ASN A 24 11.67 -11.85 3.90
C ASN A 24 11.15 -11.16 2.62
N LEU A 25 11.91 -11.24 1.50
CA LEU A 25 11.49 -10.73 0.19
C LEU A 25 10.14 -11.29 -0.27
N VAL A 26 9.90 -12.59 -0.07
CA VAL A 26 8.61 -13.24 -0.35
C VAL A 26 7.49 -12.66 0.50
N GLN A 27 7.70 -12.49 1.81
CA GLN A 27 6.69 -11.89 2.68
C GLN A 27 6.36 -10.44 2.27
N PHE A 28 7.34 -9.70 1.75
CA PHE A 28 7.09 -8.36 1.19
C PHE A 28 6.23 -8.41 -0.06
N GLY A 29 6.49 -9.33 -0.97
CA GLY A 29 5.64 -9.57 -2.14
C GLY A 29 4.19 -9.91 -1.75
N GLN A 30 3.99 -10.65 -0.67
CA GLN A 30 2.64 -10.95 -0.15
C GLN A 30 1.94 -9.68 0.38
N LYS A 31 2.64 -8.86 1.17
CA LYS A 31 2.09 -7.58 1.69
C LYS A 31 1.73 -6.63 0.54
N LEU A 32 2.55 -6.59 -0.50
CA LEU A 32 2.28 -5.81 -1.70
C LEU A 32 0.99 -6.26 -2.39
N LYS A 33 0.82 -7.58 -2.60
CA LYS A 33 -0.39 -8.15 -3.19
C LYS A 33 -1.65 -7.79 -2.39
N VAL A 34 -1.57 -7.77 -1.06
CA VAL A 34 -2.70 -7.36 -0.21
C VAL A 34 -3.09 -5.90 -0.46
N ILE A 35 -2.11 -5.00 -0.56
CA ILE A 35 -2.36 -3.58 -0.82
C ILE A 35 -2.88 -3.38 -2.25
N GLU A 36 -2.33 -4.08 -3.24
CA GLU A 36 -2.81 -4.03 -4.63
C GLU A 36 -4.26 -4.52 -4.74
N ALA A 37 -4.60 -5.63 -4.09
CA ALA A 37 -5.97 -6.14 -4.04
C ALA A 37 -6.91 -5.13 -3.37
N PHE A 38 -6.47 -4.48 -2.29
CA PHE A 38 -7.23 -3.43 -1.62
C PHE A 38 -7.52 -2.24 -2.54
N VAL A 39 -6.50 -1.75 -3.26
CA VAL A 39 -6.63 -0.64 -4.21
C VAL A 39 -7.53 -1.02 -5.38
N GLN A 40 -7.41 -2.24 -5.92
CA GLN A 40 -8.29 -2.74 -6.99
C GLN A 40 -9.76 -2.88 -6.54
N GLN A 41 -9.99 -3.19 -5.26
CA GLN A 41 -11.34 -3.39 -4.74
C GLN A 41 -12.03 -2.08 -4.36
N ASN A 42 -11.27 -1.04 -3.97
CA ASN A 42 -11.80 0.20 -3.39
C ASN A 42 -11.44 1.47 -4.16
N GLY A 43 -10.64 1.38 -5.22
CA GLY A 43 -10.22 2.51 -6.05
C GLY A 43 -11.28 3.00 -7.03
N SER A 44 -10.89 4.01 -7.82
CA SER A 44 -11.75 4.71 -8.80
C SER A 44 -12.19 3.84 -9.99
N GLN A 45 -11.54 2.71 -10.23
CA GLN A 45 -11.86 1.83 -11.36
C GLN A 45 -13.10 0.97 -11.05
N PRO A 46 -14.15 1.01 -11.87
CA PRO A 46 -15.35 0.23 -11.65
C PRO A 46 -15.05 -1.27 -11.83
N ARG A 47 -15.31 -2.08 -10.80
CA ARG A 47 -15.44 -3.52 -10.99
C ARG A 47 -16.74 -3.80 -11.73
N THR A 48 -16.63 -4.10 -13.02
CA THR A 48 -17.59 -5.01 -13.65
C THR A 48 -17.24 -6.42 -13.17
N CYS A 49 -18.22 -7.32 -13.04
CA CYS A 49 -18.10 -8.73 -12.66
C CYS A 49 -18.16 -9.06 -11.14
N SER A 50 -19.37 -9.32 -10.63
CA SER A 50 -19.87 -10.67 -10.26
C SER A 50 -20.85 -10.61 -9.08
N GLY A 51 -22.15 -10.82 -9.36
CA GLY A 51 -23.17 -11.43 -8.49
C GLY A 51 -23.57 -10.80 -7.15
N THR A 52 -22.74 -9.99 -6.51
CA THR A 52 -23.02 -9.34 -5.22
C THR A 52 -23.25 -7.85 -5.41
N ALA A 53 -24.19 -7.29 -4.63
CA ALA A 53 -24.61 -5.89 -4.71
C ALA A 53 -23.42 -4.92 -4.83
N PRO A 54 -23.53 -3.83 -5.63
CA PRO A 54 -22.42 -2.91 -5.87
C PRO A 54 -21.97 -2.27 -4.55
N HIS A 55 -20.81 -2.68 -4.05
CA HIS A 55 -20.16 -2.02 -2.93
C HIS A 55 -19.57 -0.70 -3.45
N ILE A 56 -20.31 0.39 -3.32
CA ILE A 56 -19.85 1.73 -3.70
C ILE A 56 -18.84 2.18 -2.62
N PRO A 57 -17.54 2.31 -2.96
CA PRO A 57 -16.55 2.77 -1.99
C PRO A 57 -16.80 4.23 -1.61
N SER A 58 -16.49 4.59 -0.37
CA SER A 58 -16.55 5.97 0.11
C SER A 58 -15.61 6.85 -0.72
N VAL A 59 -16.02 8.07 -1.08
CA VAL A 59 -15.19 9.00 -1.87
C VAL A 59 -13.82 9.26 -1.20
N TYR A 60 -13.78 9.33 0.13
CA TYR A 60 -12.52 9.39 0.91
C TYR A 60 -11.62 8.16 0.73
N LEU A 61 -12.21 6.97 0.67
CA LEU A 61 -11.49 5.71 0.51
C LEU A 61 -10.89 5.63 -0.90
N VAL A 62 -11.65 6.07 -1.90
CA VAL A 62 -11.19 6.16 -3.30
C VAL A 62 -9.97 7.08 -3.41
N ARG A 63 -10.01 8.27 -2.81
CA ARG A 63 -8.84 9.18 -2.81
C ARG A 63 -7.64 8.63 -2.06
N MET A 64 -7.88 7.95 -0.94
CA MET A 64 -6.81 7.25 -0.25
C MET A 64 -6.18 6.17 -1.16
N CYS A 65 -7.00 5.44 -1.92
CA CYS A 65 -6.52 4.45 -2.89
C CYS A 65 -5.68 5.09 -4.01
N ASP A 66 -6.02 6.31 -4.45
CA ASP A 66 -5.18 7.07 -5.40
C ASP A 66 -3.79 7.34 -4.79
N GLY A 67 -3.73 7.76 -3.52
CA GLY A 67 -2.48 7.95 -2.80
C GLY A 67 -1.69 6.64 -2.61
N LEU A 68 -2.37 5.53 -2.30
CA LEU A 68 -1.74 4.20 -2.22
C LEU A 68 -1.18 3.77 -3.58
N ALA A 69 -1.90 4.02 -4.68
CA ALA A 69 -1.44 3.71 -6.03
C ALA A 69 -0.14 4.46 -6.38
N GLU A 70 0.02 5.71 -5.92
CA GLU A 70 1.27 6.46 -6.09
C GLU A 70 2.44 5.83 -5.31
N VAL A 71 2.18 5.38 -4.07
CA VAL A 71 3.19 4.68 -3.26
C VAL A 71 3.61 3.38 -3.93
N LEU A 72 2.66 2.59 -4.42
CA LEU A 72 2.93 1.38 -5.21
C LEU A 72 3.73 1.70 -6.48
N GLY A 73 3.45 2.83 -7.14
CA GLY A 73 4.24 3.31 -8.27
C GLY A 73 5.69 3.64 -7.92
N THR A 74 5.97 4.11 -6.71
CA THR A 74 7.33 4.32 -6.21
C THR A 74 8.06 2.99 -5.99
N TYR A 75 7.38 2.00 -5.43
CA TYR A 75 7.93 0.66 -5.28
C TYR A 75 8.27 0.02 -6.63
N ARG A 76 7.35 0.07 -7.61
CA ARG A 76 7.59 -0.50 -8.95
C ARG A 76 8.81 0.12 -9.64
N ARG A 77 9.03 1.43 -9.45
CA ARG A 77 10.24 2.11 -9.94
C ARG A 77 11.51 1.65 -9.22
N ALA A 78 11.46 1.42 -7.91
CA ALA A 78 12.59 0.88 -7.16
C ALA A 78 12.96 -0.53 -7.62
N VAL A 79 11.97 -1.40 -7.84
CA VAL A 79 12.19 -2.75 -8.38
C VAL A 79 12.76 -2.71 -9.79
N ALA A 80 12.18 -1.89 -10.69
CA ALA A 80 12.70 -1.75 -12.04
C ALA A 80 14.16 -1.24 -12.07
N LYS A 81 14.53 -0.38 -11.12
CA LYS A 81 15.91 0.06 -10.95
C LYS A 81 16.83 -1.10 -10.54
N LEU A 82 16.40 -1.93 -9.58
CA LEU A 82 17.16 -3.10 -9.13
C LEU A 82 17.31 -4.13 -10.25
N ASP A 83 16.26 -4.36 -11.05
CA ASP A 83 16.33 -5.23 -12.22
C ASP A 83 17.38 -4.72 -13.22
N HIS A 84 17.37 -3.41 -13.51
CA HIS A 84 18.37 -2.82 -14.39
C HIS A 84 19.81 -2.92 -13.84
N GLU A 85 19.99 -2.75 -12.53
CA GLU A 85 21.31 -2.93 -11.88
C GLU A 85 21.79 -4.38 -11.95
N LEU A 86 20.88 -5.36 -11.85
CA LEU A 86 21.18 -6.78 -12.01
C LEU A 86 21.55 -7.14 -13.46
N GLU A 87 20.89 -6.54 -14.44
CA GLU A 87 21.27 -6.68 -15.87
C GLU A 87 22.70 -6.22 -16.12
N LEU A 88 23.11 -5.11 -15.50
CA LEU A 88 24.46 -4.55 -15.61
C LEU A 88 25.49 -5.36 -14.82
N ASN A 89 25.10 -5.94 -13.68
CA ASN A 89 25.98 -6.68 -12.78
C ASN A 89 25.32 -8.00 -12.31
N PRO A 90 25.54 -9.12 -13.03
CA PRO A 90 24.86 -10.39 -12.74
C PRO A 90 25.30 -11.09 -11.44
N VAL A 91 26.33 -10.57 -10.76
CA VAL A 91 26.89 -11.10 -9.51
C VAL A 91 26.43 -10.34 -8.26
N LEU A 92 25.30 -9.63 -8.36
CA LEU A 92 24.77 -8.83 -7.25
C LEU A 92 24.28 -9.73 -6.10
N PRO A 93 24.75 -9.55 -4.86
CA PRO A 93 24.36 -10.39 -3.74
C PRO A 93 22.93 -10.11 -3.29
N VAL A 94 22.21 -11.13 -2.81
CA VAL A 94 20.82 -11.01 -2.34
C VAL A 94 20.66 -9.97 -1.21
N VAL A 95 21.70 -9.81 -0.37
CA VAL A 95 21.75 -8.81 0.71
C VAL A 95 21.62 -7.37 0.18
N TYR A 96 22.13 -7.11 -1.02
CA TYR A 96 22.04 -5.79 -1.66
C TYR A 96 20.57 -5.39 -1.88
N PHE A 97 19.76 -6.30 -2.41
CA PHE A 97 18.32 -6.08 -2.63
C PHE A 97 17.59 -5.80 -1.32
N GLN A 98 17.93 -6.53 -0.26
CA GLN A 98 17.34 -6.29 1.06
C GLN A 98 17.68 -4.90 1.60
N ALA A 99 18.94 -4.47 1.46
CA ALA A 99 19.38 -3.16 1.92
C ALA A 99 18.70 -2.03 1.15
N GLN A 100 18.59 -2.14 -0.18
CA GLN A 100 17.94 -1.12 -1.01
C GLN A 100 16.43 -1.02 -0.78
N LEU A 101 15.79 -2.12 -0.39
CA LEU A 101 14.36 -2.14 -0.15
C LEU A 101 13.98 -1.84 1.30
N ALA A 102 14.90 -1.95 2.28
CA ALA A 102 14.66 -1.86 3.72
C ALA A 102 13.64 -0.77 4.13
N ASP A 103 13.86 0.48 3.71
CA ASP A 103 12.98 1.60 4.06
C ASP A 103 11.55 1.42 3.50
N LEU A 104 11.42 0.87 2.29
CA LEU A 104 10.13 0.57 1.67
C LEU A 104 9.41 -0.58 2.38
N LEU A 105 10.16 -1.50 2.99
CA LEU A 105 9.59 -2.66 3.69
C LEU A 105 8.85 -2.25 4.95
N GLU A 106 9.42 -1.32 5.72
CA GLU A 106 8.77 -0.77 6.91
C GLU A 106 7.47 -0.04 6.55
N VAL A 107 7.51 0.78 5.51
CA VAL A 107 6.33 1.47 4.98
C VAL A 107 5.27 0.47 4.52
N LEU A 108 5.66 -0.55 3.77
CA LEU A 108 4.73 -1.53 3.22
C LEU A 108 4.05 -2.35 4.33
N HIS A 109 4.79 -2.67 5.40
CA HIS A 109 4.23 -3.34 6.57
C HIS A 109 3.11 -2.50 7.21
N GLU A 110 3.39 -1.23 7.50
CA GLU A 110 2.40 -0.33 8.10
C GLU A 110 1.17 -0.15 7.19
N LEU A 111 1.38 -0.02 5.88
CA LEU A 111 0.30 0.14 4.92
C LEU A 111 -0.57 -1.12 4.77
N ALA A 112 0.03 -2.31 4.78
CA ALA A 112 -0.72 -3.57 4.72
C ALA A 112 -1.59 -3.75 5.98
N ASP A 113 -1.05 -3.38 7.15
CA ASP A 113 -1.77 -3.42 8.42
C ASP A 113 -2.90 -2.38 8.45
N LEU A 114 -2.66 -1.18 7.92
CA LEU A 114 -3.68 -0.15 7.75
C LEU A 114 -4.81 -0.63 6.83
N CYS A 115 -4.50 -1.17 5.65
CA CYS A 115 -5.50 -1.68 4.71
C CYS A 115 -6.33 -2.79 5.36
N SER A 116 -5.68 -3.74 6.03
CA SER A 116 -6.34 -4.84 6.74
C SER A 116 -7.21 -4.33 7.90
N HIS A 117 -6.79 -3.29 8.62
CA HIS A 117 -7.57 -2.67 9.69
C HIS A 117 -8.80 -1.93 9.14
N ILE A 118 -8.66 -1.22 8.03
CA ILE A 118 -9.78 -0.53 7.35
C ILE A 118 -10.82 -1.56 6.89
N MET A 119 -10.37 -2.66 6.27
CA MET A 119 -11.26 -3.73 5.81
C MET A 119 -12.01 -4.38 6.97
N ARG A 120 -11.31 -4.73 8.05
CA ARG A 120 -11.91 -5.40 9.22
C ARG A 120 -12.94 -4.54 9.94
N ASN A 121 -12.69 -3.24 10.07
CA ASN A 121 -13.57 -2.33 10.81
C ASN A 121 -14.53 -1.54 9.92
N HIS A 122 -14.54 -1.80 8.61
CA HIS A 122 -15.33 -1.08 7.62
C HIS A 122 -15.24 0.46 7.78
N LEU A 123 -14.02 0.97 8.00
CA LEU A 123 -13.81 2.40 8.25
C LEU A 123 -14.14 3.21 6.99
N ARG A 124 -15.03 4.20 7.15
CA ARG A 124 -15.50 5.08 6.07
C ARG A 124 -15.43 6.54 6.52
N ALA A 125 -15.09 7.45 5.62
CA ALA A 125 -15.06 8.90 5.85
C ALA A 125 -14.33 9.36 7.14
N ALA A 126 -15.02 9.90 8.15
CA ALA A 126 -14.41 10.47 9.34
C ALA A 126 -13.61 9.44 10.19
N PRO A 127 -14.14 8.24 10.50
CA PRO A 127 -13.35 7.16 11.10
C PRO A 127 -12.03 6.83 10.36
N LEU A 128 -12.05 6.88 9.02
CA LEU A 128 -10.85 6.65 8.20
C LEU A 128 -9.83 7.78 8.42
N LEU A 129 -10.27 9.03 8.39
CA LEU A 129 -9.42 10.21 8.64
C LEU A 129 -8.81 10.17 10.05
N ASN A 130 -9.60 9.81 11.06
CA ASN A 130 -9.12 9.69 12.44
C ASN A 130 -8.05 8.61 12.58
N GLU A 131 -8.23 7.46 11.93
CA GLU A 131 -7.25 6.38 11.96
C GLU A 131 -5.94 6.76 11.23
N LEU A 132 -6.04 7.41 10.07
CA LEU A 132 -4.88 7.96 9.37
C LEU A 132 -4.16 9.02 10.22
N HIS A 133 -4.89 9.92 10.88
CA HIS A 133 -4.32 10.91 11.77
C HIS A 133 -3.61 10.26 12.95
N ARG A 134 -4.21 9.25 13.59
CA ARG A 134 -3.61 8.50 14.69
C ARG A 134 -2.29 7.84 14.27
N ARG A 135 -2.25 7.19 13.10
CA ARG A 135 -1.01 6.56 12.57
C ARG A 135 0.04 7.56 12.12
N SER A 136 -0.36 8.78 11.76
CA SER A 136 0.59 9.86 11.41
C SER A 136 1.42 10.34 12.60
N GLN A 137 0.98 10.05 13.83
CA GLN A 137 1.71 10.34 15.06
C GLN A 137 2.80 9.30 15.37
N SER A 138 3.06 8.36 14.46
CA SER A 138 4.16 7.41 14.57
C SER A 138 5.53 8.10 14.62
N GLY A 139 6.47 7.50 15.35
CA GLY A 139 7.84 8.03 15.51
C GLY A 139 8.76 7.77 14.32
N ILE A 140 8.34 6.97 13.34
CA ILE A 140 9.15 6.60 12.18
C ILE A 140 8.95 7.63 11.06
N PRO A 141 9.98 8.39 10.65
CA PRO A 141 9.82 9.53 9.75
C PRO A 141 9.34 9.14 8.36
N HIS A 142 9.85 8.04 7.79
CA HIS A 142 9.48 7.56 6.46
C HIS A 142 8.01 7.12 6.40
N VAL A 143 7.58 6.34 7.39
CA VAL A 143 6.18 5.90 7.55
C VAL A 143 5.27 7.11 7.75
N ARG A 144 5.63 8.02 8.67
CA ARG A 144 4.87 9.24 8.93
C ARG A 144 4.69 10.09 7.67
N GLY A 145 5.75 10.28 6.88
CA GLY A 145 5.69 11.02 5.61
C GLY A 145 4.66 10.44 4.64
N VAL A 146 4.66 9.11 4.50
CA VAL A 146 3.70 8.40 3.63
C VAL A 146 2.28 8.49 4.15
N ILE A 147 2.06 8.26 5.45
CA ILE A 147 0.72 8.37 6.06
C ILE A 147 0.18 9.80 5.98
N LEU A 148 1.00 10.82 6.24
CA LEU A 148 0.60 12.24 6.07
C LEU A 148 0.23 12.55 4.62
N ARG A 149 0.92 11.95 3.66
CA ARG A 149 0.58 12.09 2.24
C ARG A 149 -0.77 11.48 1.93
N LEU A 150 -1.05 10.26 2.38
CA LEU A 150 -2.37 9.63 2.25
C LEU A 150 -3.48 10.44 2.93
N LEU A 151 -3.18 10.98 4.10
CA LEU A 151 -4.10 11.83 4.86
C LEU A 151 -4.40 13.14 4.11
N ARG A 152 -3.41 13.73 3.42
CA ARG A 152 -3.60 14.92 2.57
C ARG A 152 -4.61 14.69 1.45
N TYR A 153 -4.52 13.57 0.72
CA TYR A 153 -5.50 13.22 -0.32
C TYR A 153 -6.94 13.21 0.19
N SER A 154 -7.13 12.80 1.44
CA SER A 154 -8.45 12.73 2.07
C SER A 154 -8.89 14.07 2.66
N TYR A 155 -7.96 14.87 3.20
CA TYR A 155 -8.24 16.22 3.69
C TYR A 155 -8.58 17.20 2.58
N ASP A 156 -7.92 17.12 1.42
CA ASP A 156 -8.20 18.01 0.30
C ASP A 156 -9.68 17.92 -0.12
N LEU A 157 -10.27 16.71 -0.11
CA LEU A 157 -11.70 16.54 -0.29
C LEU A 157 -12.55 17.13 0.82
N MET A 158 -12.17 16.91 2.09
CA MET A 158 -12.91 17.45 3.23
C MET A 158 -12.97 18.98 3.15
N VAL A 159 -11.85 19.62 2.83
CA VAL A 159 -11.75 21.06 2.65
C VAL A 159 -12.59 21.52 1.45
N GLN A 160 -12.59 20.79 0.33
CA GLN A 160 -13.47 21.09 -0.81
C GLN A 160 -14.95 21.00 -0.43
N HIS A 161 -15.36 19.99 0.33
CA HIS A 161 -16.75 19.85 0.78
C HIS A 161 -17.16 20.98 1.72
N ILE A 162 -16.29 21.38 2.65
CA ILE A 162 -16.54 22.50 3.57
C ILE A 162 -16.62 23.82 2.78
N MET A 163 -15.70 24.07 1.84
CA MET A 163 -15.74 25.26 1.00
C MET A 163 -17.02 25.34 0.17
N PHE A 164 -17.41 24.23 -0.47
CA PHE A 164 -18.66 24.18 -1.23
C PHE A 164 -19.88 24.45 -0.34
N TRP A 165 -19.90 23.88 0.87
CA TRP A 165 -20.95 24.15 1.84
C TRP A 165 -20.98 25.61 2.30
N MET A 166 -19.83 26.22 2.58
CA MET A 166 -19.76 27.63 2.99
C MET A 166 -20.27 28.58 1.89
N VAL A 167 -20.03 28.25 0.61
CA VAL A 167 -20.41 29.11 -0.53
C VAL A 167 -21.86 28.89 -0.94
N HIS A 168 -22.35 27.65 -0.94
CA HIS A 168 -23.66 27.29 -1.50
C HIS A 168 -24.70 26.88 -0.45
N GLY A 169 -24.32 26.70 0.81
CA GLY A 169 -25.20 26.22 1.89
C GLY A 169 -25.60 24.75 1.76
N VAL A 170 -25.04 24.01 0.80
CA VAL A 170 -25.38 22.61 0.51
C VAL A 170 -24.10 21.77 0.60
N LEU A 171 -24.17 20.60 1.25
CA LEU A 171 -23.04 19.66 1.31
C LEU A 171 -23.07 18.74 0.07
N PRO A 172 -21.98 18.61 -0.69
CA PRO A 172 -21.93 17.71 -1.83
C PRO A 172 -21.94 16.24 -1.36
N LYS A 173 -22.57 15.37 -2.15
CA LYS A 173 -22.71 13.93 -1.87
C LYS A 173 -21.50 13.14 -2.37
#